data_AF-A0A2A5HYM1-F1
#
_entry.id   AF-A0A2A5HYM1-F1
#
_cell.length_a   1.000
_cell.length_b   1.000
_cell.length_c   1.000
_cell.angle_alpha   90.00
_cell.angle_beta   90.00
_cell.angle_gamma   90.00
#
_symmetry.space_group_name_H-M   'P 1'
#
loop_
_entity.id
_entity.type
_entity.pdbx_description
1 polymer ?
#
loop_
_entity_poly.entity_id
_entity_poly.type
_entity_poly.pdbx_seq_one_letter_code
_entity_poly.pdbx_strand_id
1 'polypeptide(L)'
;MKKTVDIGDFSKIPFGRTPEDGKYCAQNFRKKILVPALNEYDEVEVLLDNVEADYEYGSSFLHEAFGGLVQHEKFEVDVLDKKLRIVTSYEDIKAESWDYIHAPDKYQ
;
A
#
# COMPACT_ATOMS: atom_id res chain seq x y z
N MET A 1 -9.64 -16.24 -6.77
CA MET A 1 -10.35 -15.66 -5.60
C MET A 1 -9.94 -14.19 -5.45
N LYS A 2 -10.88 -13.31 -5.09
CA LYS A 2 -10.65 -11.86 -4.92
C LYS A 2 -10.72 -11.47 -3.45
N LYS A 3 -9.87 -10.54 -3.01
CA LYS A 3 -9.92 -9.89 -1.71
C LYS A 3 -9.96 -8.38 -1.87
N THR A 4 -10.80 -7.72 -1.08
CA THR A 4 -10.74 -6.27 -0.88
C THR A 4 -10.11 -5.99 0.49
N VAL A 5 -9.14 -5.09 0.51
CA VAL A 5 -8.47 -4.54 1.69
C VAL A 5 -8.87 -3.08 1.77
N ASP A 6 -9.62 -2.72 2.80
CA ASP A 6 -9.98 -1.34 3.08
C ASP A 6 -8.96 -0.75 4.06
N ILE A 7 -8.30 0.35 3.68
CA ILE A 7 -7.38 1.05 4.57
C ILE A 7 -8.08 1.54 5.85
N GLY A 8 -9.37 1.87 5.76
CA GLY A 8 -10.17 2.37 6.87
C GLY A 8 -10.42 1.32 7.96
N ASP A 9 -10.39 0.03 7.60
CA ASP A 9 -10.42 -1.09 8.55
C ASP A 9 -9.09 -1.21 9.30
N PHE A 10 -7.99 -0.75 8.69
CA PHE A 10 -6.69 -0.67 9.33
C PHE A 10 -6.59 0.58 10.21
N SER A 11 -6.86 1.77 9.65
CA SER A 11 -6.89 3.04 10.37
C SER A 11 -7.59 4.12 9.55
N LYS A 12 -8.30 5.04 10.22
CA LYS A 12 -8.83 6.26 9.59
C LYS A 12 -7.78 7.36 9.37
N ILE A 13 -6.63 7.23 10.04
CA ILE A 13 -5.49 8.15 9.94
C ILE A 13 -4.19 7.34 9.89
N PRO A 14 -3.89 6.60 8.80
CA PRO A 14 -2.77 5.66 8.72
C PRO A 14 -1.42 6.23 9.20
N PHE A 15 -0.63 7.02 8.48
CA PHE A 15 0.58 7.71 8.98
C PHE A 15 1.80 6.88 9.43
N GLY A 16 2.99 7.45 9.17
CA GLY A 16 4.27 6.87 9.61
C GLY A 16 4.78 5.75 8.71
N ARG A 17 6.10 5.55 8.75
CA ARG A 17 6.80 4.56 7.95
C ARG A 17 6.98 3.26 8.74
N THR A 18 7.54 3.34 9.94
CA THR A 18 7.94 2.17 10.74
C THR A 18 7.12 2.06 12.03
N PRO A 19 7.18 0.92 12.77
CA PRO A 19 6.49 0.76 14.04
C PRO A 19 6.86 1.79 15.12
N GLU A 20 7.98 2.49 14.96
CA GLU A 20 8.40 3.58 15.86
C GLU A 20 7.50 4.82 15.71
N ASP A 21 6.94 5.04 14.51
CA ASP A 21 6.00 6.14 14.26
C ASP A 21 4.61 5.85 14.85
N GLY A 22 4.24 4.58 14.96
CA GLY A 22 2.98 4.15 15.55
C GLY A 22 2.48 2.80 15.07
N LYS A 23 1.41 2.31 15.71
CA LYS A 23 0.81 0.99 15.38
C LYS A 23 0.24 0.93 13.96
N TYR A 24 -0.21 2.06 13.41
CA TYR A 24 -0.87 2.15 12.10
C TYR A 24 0.07 2.59 10.97
N CYS A 25 1.37 2.34 11.13
CA CYS A 25 2.38 2.65 10.12
C CYS A 25 2.30 1.80 8.84
N ALA A 26 2.90 2.31 7.77
CA ALA A 26 2.96 1.69 6.45
C ALA A 26 3.59 0.29 6.49
N GLN A 27 4.67 0.10 7.24
CA GLN A 27 5.30 -1.23 7.37
C GLN A 27 4.35 -2.26 7.99
N ASN A 28 3.54 -1.86 8.98
CA ASN A 28 2.55 -2.75 9.58
C ASN A 28 1.42 -3.07 8.60
N PHE A 29 0.90 -2.06 7.88
CA PHE A 29 -0.10 -2.28 6.84
C PHE A 29 0.41 -3.28 5.78
N ARG A 30 1.61 -3.03 5.24
CA ARG A 30 2.25 -3.89 4.25
C ARG A 30 2.41 -5.32 4.74
N LYS A 31 3.12 -5.51 5.86
CA LYS A 31 3.51 -6.85 6.32
C LYS A 31 2.35 -7.66 6.90
N LYS A 32 1.39 -7.02 7.56
CA LYS A 32 0.34 -7.73 8.30
C LYS A 32 -0.97 -7.85 7.54
N ILE A 33 -1.20 -7.00 6.54
CA ILE A 33 -2.46 -6.96 5.79
C ILE A 33 -2.21 -7.26 4.31
N LEU A 34 -1.38 -6.44 3.64
CA LEU A 34 -1.26 -6.49 2.19
C LEU A 34 -0.51 -7.73 1.69
N VAL A 35 0.62 -8.08 2.32
CA VAL A 35 1.42 -9.26 1.96
C VAL A 35 0.63 -10.57 2.14
N PRO A 36 -0.05 -10.83 3.28
CA PRO A 36 -0.91 -12.01 3.40
C PRO A 36 -2.00 -12.07 2.32
N ALA A 37 -2.66 -10.94 2.03
CA ALA A 37 -3.68 -10.89 0.99
C ALA A 37 -3.12 -11.22 -0.40
N LEU A 38 -1.97 -10.67 -0.77
CA LEU A 38 -1.32 -10.92 -2.07
C LEU A 38 -0.82 -12.36 -2.22
N ASN A 39 -0.50 -13.04 -1.12
CA ASN A 39 -0.09 -14.44 -1.14
C ASN A 39 -1.27 -15.42 -1.23
N GLU A 40 -2.42 -15.08 -0.62
CA GLU A 40 -3.57 -15.99 -0.53
C GLU A 40 -4.58 -15.83 -1.68
N TYR A 41 -4.69 -14.64 -2.27
CA TYR A 41 -5.71 -14.32 -3.26
C TYR A 41 -5.11 -14.06 -4.64
N ASP A 42 -5.90 -14.30 -5.70
CA ASP A 42 -5.47 -14.06 -7.08
C ASP A 42 -5.56 -12.58 -7.45
N GLU A 43 -6.53 -11.88 -6.89
CA GLU A 43 -6.74 -10.44 -7.07
C GLU A 43 -6.93 -9.78 -5.69
N VAL A 44 -6.19 -8.69 -5.45
CA VAL A 44 -6.28 -7.87 -4.25
C VAL A 44 -6.56 -6.44 -4.64
N GLU A 45 -7.68 -5.91 -4.15
CA GLU A 45 -8.07 -4.53 -4.30
C GLU A 45 -7.82 -3.77 -3.00
N VAL A 46 -7.08 -2.67 -3.06
CA VAL A 46 -6.82 -1.80 -1.91
C VAL A 46 -7.61 -0.52 -2.09
N LEU A 47 -8.59 -0.30 -1.19
CA LEU A 47 -9.39 0.93 -1.14
C LEU A 47 -8.68 1.93 -0.23
N LEU A 48 -8.36 3.12 -0.74
CA LEU A 48 -7.64 4.15 0.03
C LEU A 48 -8.49 5.33 0.51
N ASP A 49 -9.76 5.41 0.11
CA ASP A 49 -10.60 6.61 0.33
C ASP A 49 -11.30 6.63 1.71
N ASN A 50 -11.40 5.49 2.38
CA ASN A 50 -12.14 5.35 3.64
C ASN A 50 -11.32 5.80 4.86
N VAL A 51 -10.70 6.97 4.77
CA VAL A 51 -9.95 7.70 5.81
C VAL A 51 -10.74 8.91 6.32
N GLU A 52 -10.21 9.66 7.30
CA GLU A 52 -10.81 10.95 7.71
C GLU A 52 -10.86 11.94 6.54
N ALA A 53 -11.87 12.82 6.51
CA ALA A 53 -12.16 13.67 5.35
C ALA A 53 -11.02 14.63 4.94
N ASP A 54 -10.17 15.03 5.88
CA ASP A 54 -9.02 15.92 5.67
C ASP A 54 -7.67 15.19 5.76
N TYR A 55 -7.68 13.86 5.66
CA TYR A 55 -6.47 13.05 5.73
C TYR A 55 -5.78 12.96 4.37
N GLU A 56 -4.46 13.16 4.37
CA GLU A 56 -3.59 12.98 3.21
C GLU A 56 -2.49 11.96 3.52
N TYR A 57 -2.22 11.08 2.56
CA TYR A 57 -1.11 10.14 2.69
C TYR A 57 0.21 10.86 2.44
N GLY A 58 1.14 10.76 3.38
CA GLY A 58 2.51 11.18 3.12
C GLY A 58 3.20 10.22 2.14
N SER A 59 4.04 10.76 1.26
CA SER A 59 4.90 9.99 0.34
C SER A 59 5.68 8.87 1.05
N SER A 60 6.13 9.10 2.30
CA SER A 60 6.82 8.08 3.11
C SER A 60 5.94 6.88 3.44
N PHE A 61 4.64 7.09 3.65
CA PHE A 61 3.68 6.02 3.89
C PHE A 61 3.46 5.22 2.60
N LEU A 62 3.17 5.90 1.49
CA LEU A 62 2.90 5.24 0.20
C LEU A 62 4.12 4.45 -0.29
N HIS A 63 5.32 5.04 -0.20
CA HIS A 63 6.56 4.37 -0.56
C HIS A 63 6.78 3.08 0.24
N GLU A 64 6.63 3.15 1.57
CA GLU A 64 6.83 1.98 2.43
C GLU A 64 5.73 0.94 2.28
N ALA A 65 4.48 1.36 2.05
CA ALA A 65 3.34 0.46 1.88
C ALA A 65 3.40 -0.30 0.55
N PHE A 66 3.70 0.40 -0.55
CA PHE A 66 3.62 -0.12 -1.91
C PHE A 66 4.99 -0.43 -2.51
N GLY A 67 5.92 0.53 -2.54
CA GLY A 67 7.30 0.28 -2.99
C GLY A 67 8.01 -0.78 -2.16
N GLY A 68 7.71 -0.82 -0.86
CA GLY A 68 8.20 -1.85 0.06
C GLY A 68 7.81 -3.29 -0.33
N LEU A 69 6.76 -3.50 -1.15
CA LEU A 69 6.41 -4.84 -1.66
C LEU A 69 7.53 -5.40 -2.55
N VAL A 70 8.11 -4.55 -3.40
CA VAL A 70 9.22 -4.94 -4.27
C VAL A 70 10.53 -4.89 -3.49
N GLN A 71 10.79 -3.77 -2.80
CA GLN A 71 12.09 -3.52 -2.16
C GLN A 71 12.38 -4.50 -1.03
N HIS A 72 11.39 -4.79 -0.17
CA HIS A 72 11.60 -5.59 1.03
C HIS A 72 11.02 -7.00 0.92
N GLU A 73 9.84 -7.17 0.33
CA GLU A 73 9.15 -8.47 0.27
C GLU A 73 9.40 -9.24 -1.02
N LYS A 74 10.15 -8.63 -1.97
CA LYS A 74 10.62 -9.26 -3.21
C LYS A 74 9.49 -9.75 -4.12
N PHE A 75 8.36 -9.04 -4.13
CA PHE A 75 7.36 -9.23 -5.18
C PHE A 75 7.91 -8.77 -6.52
N GLU A 76 7.71 -9.59 -7.56
CA GLU A 76 7.96 -9.19 -8.94
C GLU A 76 6.91 -8.18 -9.40
N VAL A 77 7.35 -7.13 -10.09
CA VAL A 77 6.47 -6.06 -10.59
C VAL A 77 5.35 -6.63 -11.47
N ASP A 78 5.68 -7.53 -12.39
CA ASP A 78 4.71 -8.16 -13.29
C ASP A 78 3.61 -8.96 -12.55
N VAL A 79 3.92 -9.46 -11.34
CA VAL A 79 2.94 -10.14 -10.49
C VAL A 79 2.01 -9.10 -9.88
N LEU A 80 2.55 -8.00 -9.37
CA LEU A 80 1.74 -6.91 -8.79
C LEU A 80 0.84 -6.26 -9.84
N ASP A 81 1.31 -6.00 -11.05
CA ASP A 81 0.49 -5.46 -12.16
C ASP A 81 -0.74 -6.34 -12.46
N LYS A 82 -0.60 -7.66 -12.30
CA LYS A 82 -1.69 -8.61 -12.52
C LYS A 82 -2.63 -8.70 -11.32
N LYS A 83 -2.08 -8.77 -10.11
CA LYS A 83 -2.82 -9.13 -8.89
C LYS A 83 -3.32 -7.92 -8.09
N LEU A 84 -2.60 -6.81 -8.07
CA LEU A 84 -2.90 -5.65 -7.22
C LEU A 84 -3.73 -4.61 -7.99
N ARG A 85 -4.77 -4.10 -7.35
CA ARG A 85 -5.55 -2.94 -7.80
C ARG A 85 -5.57 -1.91 -6.69
N ILE A 86 -5.07 -0.71 -6.98
CA ILE A 86 -5.17 0.45 -6.08
C ILE A 86 -6.37 1.27 -6.52
N VAL A 87 -7.34 1.44 -5.63
CA VAL A 87 -8.62 2.10 -5.90
C VAL A 87 -8.76 3.29 -4.95
N THR A 88 -8.84 4.46 -5.56
CA THR A 88 -8.97 5.74 -4.89
C THR A 88 -9.54 6.77 -5.86
N SER A 89 -10.20 7.80 -5.33
CA SER A 89 -10.63 8.97 -6.08
C SER A 89 -9.50 9.99 -6.33
N TYR A 90 -8.33 9.78 -5.73
CA TYR A 90 -7.15 10.63 -5.85
C TYR A 90 -6.11 10.00 -6.79
N GLU A 91 -6.10 10.45 -8.06
CA GLU A 91 -5.24 9.87 -9.10
C GLU A 91 -3.74 10.05 -8.83
N ASP A 92 -3.34 11.09 -8.12
CA ASP A 92 -1.97 11.33 -7.67
C ASP A 92 -1.50 10.28 -6.66
N ILE A 93 -2.30 9.96 -5.64
CA ILE A 93 -2.00 8.89 -4.68
C ILE A 93 -1.83 7.54 -5.40
N LYS A 94 -2.70 7.27 -6.37
CA LYS A 94 -2.62 6.05 -7.19
C LYS A 94 -1.36 6.02 -8.04
N ALA A 95 -1.07 7.11 -8.76
CA ALA A 95 0.10 7.22 -9.63
C ALA A 95 1.40 7.11 -8.81
N GLU A 96 1.50 7.84 -7.70
CA GLU A 96 2.66 7.82 -6.82
C GLU A 96 2.91 6.41 -6.24
N SER A 97 1.83 5.71 -5.84
CA SER A 97 1.94 4.34 -5.34
C SER A 97 2.49 3.37 -6.39
N TRP A 98 2.05 3.49 -7.65
CA TRP A 98 2.56 2.66 -8.75
C TRP A 98 3.98 3.07 -9.17
N ASP A 99 4.30 4.36 -9.15
CA ASP A 99 5.66 4.85 -9.38
C ASP A 99 6.64 4.24 -8.38
N TYR A 100 6.26 4.10 -7.11
CA TYR A 100 7.08 3.42 -6.11
C TYR A 100 7.25 1.92 -6.36
N ILE A 101 6.24 1.26 -6.93
CA ILE A 101 6.32 -0.17 -7.31
C ILE A 101 7.22 -0.35 -8.55
N HIS A 102 7.07 0.50 -9.56
CA HIS A 102 7.76 0.38 -10.84
C HIS A 102 9.18 0.94 -10.84
N ALA A 103 9.51 1.85 -9.91
CA ALA A 103 10.83 2.45 -9.78
C ALA A 103 11.41 2.36 -8.36
N PRO A 104 11.58 1.15 -7.79
CA PRO A 104 12.04 0.96 -6.40
C PRO A 104 13.46 1.50 -6.16
N ASP A 105 14.29 1.63 -7.20
CA ASP A 105 15.66 2.14 -7.09
C ASP A 105 15.77 3.66 -7.15
N LYS A 106 14.70 4.36 -7.56
CA LYS A 106 14.70 5.82 -7.69
C LYS A 106 14.63 6.54 -6.34
N TYR A 107 14.15 5.85 -5.31
CA TYR A 107 13.81 6.44 -4.01
C TYR A 107 14.62 5.82 -2.85
N GLN A 108 15.82 5.31 -3.15
CA GLN A 108 16.78 4.76 -2.17
C GLN A 108 17.41 5.84 -1.29
#